data_AF-A0A7S2HSB5-F1
#
_entry.id   AF-A0A7S2HSB5-F1
#
_cell.length_a   1.000
_cell.length_b   1.000
_cell.length_c   1.000
_cell.angle_alpha   90.00
_cell.angle_beta   90.00
_cell.angle_gamma   90.00
#
_symmetry.space_group_name_H-M   'P 1'
#
loop_
_entity.id
_entity.type
_entity.pdbx_description
1 polymer ?
#
loop_
_entity_poly.entity_id
_entity_poly.type
_entity_poly.pdbx_seq_one_letter_code
_entity_poly.pdbx_strand_id
1 'polypeptide(L)'
;MLWPIVAWAVLPTGAVLSLMFLSGQTLAMSCASRVLHTPVRLGTLQLSLATLMTGLCSGLSALTYSSLRQHEARTEEMRDGPSWSQGVHMREQNQLKCFLAGRNYYMSLCGLILWVTAWRLKALHDSKQLGPPRVMARPVSFIARAFYIALSGLALASADVPMCRINYNLQLAMFVTPQKTFLQREMGQCEAVFRESAGGRCKEWCDQVANLSQERLATILSARRSHYLGRYAAQFFDDTRGVEQGDSRIEDLFQKKTCAQVLRSVDKSNVMVNWTCIALAFVAIVGAFSFASNAWYGRWYGGFGGAGPDWYDMAAHED
;
A
#
# COMPACT_ATOMS: atom_id res chain seq x y z
N MET A 1 0.69 8.46 12.01
CA MET A 1 1.35 9.77 11.76
C MET A 1 1.42 10.19 10.28
N LEU A 2 1.21 9.28 9.31
CA LEU A 2 1.22 9.63 7.87
C LEU A 2 0.02 10.48 7.41
N TRP A 3 -1.17 10.22 7.94
CA TRP A 3 -2.42 10.81 7.44
C TRP A 3 -2.53 12.34 7.57
N PRO A 4 -2.04 12.99 8.65
CA PRO A 4 -1.93 14.45 8.69
C PRO A 4 -1.10 15.02 7.53
N ILE A 5 0.00 14.38 7.15
CA ILE A 5 0.84 14.82 6.02
C ILE A 5 0.04 14.69 4.71
N VAL A 6 -0.70 13.59 4.54
CA VAL A 6 -1.56 13.41 3.37
C VAL A 6 -2.62 14.53 3.29
N ALA A 7 -3.30 14.80 4.40
CA ALA A 7 -4.37 15.79 4.46
C ALA A 7 -3.89 17.24 4.26
N TRP A 8 -2.73 17.60 4.84
CA TRP A 8 -2.27 19.00 4.88
C TRP A 8 -1.19 19.35 3.87
N ALA A 9 -0.46 18.36 3.34
CA ALA A 9 0.57 18.60 2.33
C ALA A 9 0.19 17.98 0.99
N VAL A 10 -0.12 16.67 0.95
CA VAL A 10 -0.29 15.94 -0.31
C VAL A 10 -1.54 16.39 -1.08
N LEU A 11 -2.69 16.49 -0.41
CA LEU A 11 -3.95 16.89 -1.05
C LEU A 11 -3.93 18.37 -1.48
N PRO A 12 -3.60 19.34 -0.61
CA PRO A 12 -3.63 20.75 -1.00
C PRO A 12 -2.62 21.06 -2.10
N THR A 13 -1.42 20.47 -2.05
CA THR A 13 -0.41 20.67 -3.10
C THR A 13 -0.91 20.15 -4.46
N GLY A 14 -1.46 18.94 -4.50
CA GLY A 14 -2.03 18.37 -5.73
C GLY A 14 -3.19 19.22 -6.29
N ALA A 15 -4.04 19.74 -5.41
CA ALA A 15 -5.15 20.62 -5.78
C ALA A 15 -4.66 21.98 -6.33
N VAL A 16 -3.74 22.65 -5.64
CA VAL A 16 -3.16 23.93 -6.08
C VAL A 16 -2.48 23.78 -7.43
N LEU A 17 -1.66 22.74 -7.62
CA LEU A 17 -0.99 22.49 -8.90
C LEU A 17 -1.99 22.24 -10.04
N SER A 18 -3.06 21.48 -9.77
CA SER A 18 -4.13 21.25 -10.74
C SER A 18 -4.85 22.55 -11.10
N LEU A 19 -5.18 23.38 -10.12
CA LEU A 19 -5.81 24.69 -10.33
C LEU A 19 -4.92 25.65 -11.12
N MET A 20 -3.60 25.65 -10.87
CA MET A 20 -2.64 26.44 -11.64
C MET A 20 -2.66 26.06 -13.12
N PHE A 21 -2.78 24.77 -13.46
CA PHE A 21 -2.96 24.34 -14.85
C PHE A 21 -4.31 24.74 -15.43
N LEU A 22 -5.39 24.58 -14.67
CA LEU A 22 -6.75 24.90 -15.11
C LEU A 22 -7.01 26.41 -15.23
N SER A 23 -6.20 27.24 -14.57
CA SER A 23 -6.32 28.71 -14.64
C SER A 23 -6.09 29.30 -16.04
N GLY A 24 -5.41 28.56 -16.93
CA GLY A 24 -5.02 29.03 -18.25
C GLY A 24 -3.97 30.15 -18.25
N GLN A 25 -3.48 30.59 -17.09
CA GLN A 25 -2.44 31.61 -16.99
C GLN A 25 -1.06 31.00 -17.25
N THR A 26 -0.36 31.49 -18.28
CA THR A 26 0.94 30.94 -18.73
C THR A 26 2.00 30.88 -17.62
N LEU A 27 2.08 31.90 -16.77
CA LEU A 27 2.99 31.94 -15.63
C LEU A 27 2.67 30.88 -14.58
N ALA A 28 1.39 30.73 -14.24
CA ALA A 28 0.93 29.72 -13.27
C ALA A 28 1.18 28.30 -13.80
N MET A 29 0.82 28.04 -15.06
CA MET A 29 1.06 26.74 -15.71
C MET A 29 2.56 26.40 -15.79
N SER A 30 3.40 27.37 -16.11
CA SER A 30 4.85 27.19 -16.16
C SER A 30 5.46 26.88 -14.79
N CYS A 31 5.01 27.60 -13.75
CA CYS A 31 5.43 27.34 -12.37
C CYS A 31 5.01 25.93 -11.92
N ALA A 32 3.75 25.54 -12.16
CA ALA A 32 3.25 24.22 -11.83
C ALA A 32 4.00 23.10 -12.60
N SER A 33 4.32 23.32 -13.87
CA SER A 33 5.12 22.35 -14.65
C SER A 33 6.53 22.18 -14.09
N ARG A 34 7.20 23.28 -13.68
CA ARG A 34 8.51 23.20 -13.02
C ARG A 34 8.45 22.41 -11.72
N VAL A 35 7.46 22.69 -10.86
CA VAL A 35 7.28 21.96 -9.59
C VAL A 35 7.09 20.46 -9.84
N LEU A 36 6.20 20.09 -10.77
CA LEU A 36 5.97 18.68 -11.09
C LEU A 36 7.15 17.98 -11.77
N HIS A 37 7.99 18.72 -12.50
CA HIS A 37 9.20 18.20 -13.13
C HIS A 37 10.39 18.09 -12.16
N THR A 38 10.26 18.60 -10.93
CA THR A 38 11.34 18.52 -9.93
C THR A 38 11.85 17.08 -9.82
N PRO A 39 13.12 16.81 -10.17
CA PRO A 39 13.65 15.46 -10.17
C PRO A 39 13.91 15.03 -8.73
N VAL A 40 13.27 13.95 -8.32
CA VAL A 40 13.54 13.27 -7.05
C VAL A 40 14.50 12.12 -7.33
N ARG A 41 15.72 12.23 -6.81
CA ARG A 41 16.76 11.21 -6.95
C ARG A 41 16.57 10.14 -5.88
N LEU A 42 16.35 8.90 -6.31
CA LEU A 42 16.25 7.71 -5.46
C LEU A 42 17.32 6.71 -5.92
N GLY A 43 18.52 6.83 -5.36
CA GLY A 43 19.68 6.07 -5.82
C GLY A 43 20.03 6.44 -7.27
N THR A 44 19.99 5.44 -8.16
CA THR A 44 20.26 5.60 -9.61
C THR A 44 19.04 6.06 -10.41
N LEU A 45 17.84 6.02 -9.82
CA LEU A 45 16.59 6.38 -10.50
C LEU A 45 16.28 7.87 -10.30
N GLN A 46 15.97 8.56 -11.39
CA GLN A 46 15.42 9.92 -11.37
C GLN A 46 13.94 9.85 -11.71
N LEU A 47 13.10 10.30 -10.78
CA LEU A 47 11.65 10.28 -10.93
C LEU A 47 11.10 11.70 -10.80
N SER A 48 10.11 12.03 -11.63
CA SER A 48 9.38 13.29 -11.44
C SER A 48 8.56 13.23 -10.14
N LEU A 49 8.40 14.37 -9.48
CA LEU A 49 7.53 14.49 -8.32
C LEU A 49 6.11 13.98 -8.63
N ALA A 50 5.60 14.25 -9.83
CA ALA A 50 4.29 13.78 -10.29
C ALA A 50 4.16 12.24 -10.24
N THR A 51 5.13 11.53 -10.84
CA THR A 51 5.15 10.05 -10.88
C THR A 51 5.33 9.44 -9.49
N LEU A 52 6.16 10.08 -8.66
CA LEU A 52 6.41 9.65 -7.29
C LEU A 52 5.14 9.71 -6.43
N MET A 53 4.47 10.87 -6.43
CA MET A 53 3.27 11.09 -5.62
C MET A 53 2.09 10.26 -6.10
N THR A 54 1.95 10.10 -7.42
CA THR A 54 0.94 9.19 -8.01
C THR A 54 1.15 7.76 -7.54
N GLY A 55 2.40 7.26 -7.58
CA GLY A 55 2.73 5.92 -7.10
C GLY A 55 2.47 5.74 -5.61
N LEU A 56 2.88 6.71 -4.78
CA LEU A 56 2.63 6.69 -3.34
C LEU A 56 1.13 6.66 -3.02
N CYS A 57 0.33 7.55 -3.61
CA CYS A 57 -1.12 7.58 -3.39
C CYS A 57 -1.81 6.30 -3.88
N SER A 58 -1.34 5.70 -4.98
CA SER A 58 -1.85 4.42 -5.48
C SER A 58 -1.58 3.28 -4.50
N GLY A 59 -0.34 3.14 -4.01
CA GLY A 59 0.01 2.13 -3.01
C GLY A 59 -0.78 2.29 -1.71
N LEU A 60 -0.91 3.54 -1.21
CA LEU A 60 -1.71 3.82 -0.02
C LEU A 60 -3.19 3.51 -0.22
N SER A 61 -3.75 3.78 -1.40
CA SER A 61 -5.15 3.45 -1.73
C SER A 61 -5.39 1.94 -1.71
N ALA A 62 -4.47 1.15 -2.26
CA ALA A 62 -4.58 -0.31 -2.24
C ALA A 62 -4.52 -0.87 -0.81
N LEU A 63 -3.59 -0.38 0.03
CA LEU A 63 -3.45 -0.83 1.42
C LEU A 63 -4.67 -0.45 2.27
N THR A 64 -5.14 0.79 2.16
CA THR A 64 -6.29 1.28 2.93
C THR A 64 -7.60 0.64 2.48
N TYR A 65 -7.75 0.34 1.18
CA TYR A 65 -8.88 -0.43 0.68
C TYR A 65 -8.96 -1.82 1.30
N SER A 66 -7.84 -2.55 1.35
CA SER A 66 -7.83 -3.88 1.99
C SER A 66 -8.14 -3.79 3.49
N SER A 67 -7.62 -2.78 4.19
CA SER A 67 -7.95 -2.53 5.59
C SER A 67 -9.44 -2.20 5.79
N LEU A 68 -10.04 -1.37 4.93
CA LEU A 68 -11.46 -1.05 4.97
C LEU A 68 -12.30 -2.32 4.81
N ARG A 69 -12.03 -3.13 3.78
CA ARG A 69 -12.76 -4.38 3.52
C ARG A 69 -12.71 -5.35 4.70
N GLN A 70 -11.57 -5.44 5.38
CA GLN A 70 -11.45 -6.30 6.54
C GLN A 70 -12.22 -5.77 7.75
N HIS A 71 -12.24 -4.45 7.96
CA HIS A 71 -13.05 -3.85 9.01
C HIS A 71 -14.55 -3.98 8.72
N GLU A 72 -14.98 -3.81 7.47
CA GLU A 72 -16.36 -4.04 7.02
C GLU A 72 -16.80 -5.47 7.34
N ALA A 73 -16.05 -6.48 6.90
CA ALA A 73 -16.35 -7.89 7.14
C ALA A 73 -16.49 -8.20 8.64
N ARG A 74 -15.61 -7.66 9.48
CA ARG A 74 -15.69 -7.82 10.95
C ARG A 74 -16.90 -7.12 11.56
N THR A 75 -17.27 -5.95 11.05
CA THR A 75 -18.47 -5.24 11.54
C THR A 75 -19.76 -5.94 11.12
N GLU A 76 -19.77 -6.61 9.97
CA GLU A 76 -20.88 -7.45 9.52
C GLU A 76 -21.02 -8.70 10.41
N GLU A 77 -19.93 -9.41 10.68
CA GLU A 77 -19.93 -10.57 11.60
C GLU A 77 -20.46 -10.22 13.00
N MET A 78 -20.13 -9.02 13.51
CA MET A 78 -20.59 -8.55 14.82
C MET A 78 -22.01 -7.98 14.82
N ARG A 79 -22.58 -7.67 13.64
CA ARG A 79 -23.95 -7.17 13.53
C ARG A 79 -24.97 -8.24 13.90
N ASP A 80 -24.66 -9.50 13.56
CA ASP A 80 -25.54 -10.66 13.76
C ASP A 80 -25.27 -11.40 15.09
N GLY A 81 -24.34 -10.91 15.90
CA GLY A 81 -23.98 -11.48 17.21
C GLY A 81 -24.86 -11.02 18.38
N PRO A 82 -24.83 -11.74 19.52
CA PRO A 82 -25.68 -11.46 20.68
C PRO A 82 -25.35 -10.11 21.37
N SER A 83 -26.40 -9.39 21.80
CA SER A 83 -26.40 -7.98 22.24
C SER A 83 -25.89 -7.70 23.67
N TRP A 84 -24.90 -8.46 24.16
CA TRP A 84 -24.33 -8.24 25.48
C TRP A 84 -23.57 -6.90 25.56
N SER A 85 -23.57 -6.23 26.72
CA SER A 85 -22.95 -4.90 26.92
C SER A 85 -21.46 -4.83 26.53
N GLN A 86 -20.73 -5.93 26.72
CA GLN A 86 -19.33 -6.06 26.30
C GLN A 86 -19.17 -6.09 24.77
N GLY A 87 -20.16 -6.65 24.06
CA GLY A 87 -20.24 -6.66 22.60
C GLY A 87 -20.54 -5.28 22.02
N VAL A 88 -21.30 -4.44 22.73
CA VAL A 88 -21.63 -3.07 22.29
C VAL A 88 -20.37 -2.20 22.21
N HIS A 89 -19.54 -2.17 23.27
CA HIS A 89 -18.30 -1.39 23.25
C HIS A 89 -17.29 -1.88 22.21
N MET A 90 -17.18 -3.19 21.99
CA MET A 90 -16.32 -3.72 20.93
C MET A 90 -16.84 -3.37 19.53
N ARG A 91 -18.16 -3.36 19.35
CA ARG A 91 -18.81 -2.94 18.10
C ARG A 91 -18.56 -1.47 17.80
N GLU A 92 -18.71 -0.57 18.77
CA GLU A 92 -18.43 0.86 18.62
C GLU A 92 -16.96 1.11 18.25
N GLN A 93 -16.02 0.43 18.91
CA GLN A 93 -14.60 0.54 18.59
C GLN A 93 -14.28 0.04 17.17
N ASN A 94 -14.91 -1.04 16.72
CA ASN A 94 -14.72 -1.56 15.37
C ASN A 94 -15.38 -0.68 14.30
N GLN A 95 -16.53 -0.07 14.59
CA GLN A 95 -17.13 0.94 13.73
C GLN A 95 -16.24 2.18 13.59
N LEU A 96 -15.64 2.66 14.67
CA LEU A 96 -14.67 3.76 14.62
C LEU A 96 -13.46 3.40 13.75
N LYS A 97 -12.90 2.19 13.90
CA LYS A 97 -11.78 1.73 13.08
C LYS A 97 -12.18 1.61 11.60
N CYS A 98 -13.37 1.11 11.31
CA CYS A 98 -13.93 1.06 9.96
C CYS A 98 -14.04 2.45 9.35
N PHE A 99 -14.60 3.41 10.09
CA PHE A 99 -14.68 4.81 9.68
C PHE A 99 -13.30 5.41 9.40
N LEU A 100 -12.33 5.20 10.29
CA LEU A 100 -10.97 5.70 10.11
C LEU A 100 -10.28 5.08 8.88
N ALA A 101 -10.47 3.79 8.64
CA ALA A 101 -9.96 3.10 7.45
C ALA A 101 -10.61 3.65 6.17
N GLY A 102 -11.93 3.86 6.18
CA GLY A 102 -12.69 4.46 5.08
C GLY A 102 -12.24 5.88 4.78
N ARG A 103 -12.11 6.73 5.80
CA ARG A 103 -11.55 8.08 5.67
C ARG A 103 -10.18 8.04 5.02
N ASN A 104 -9.28 7.18 5.48
CA ASN A 104 -7.93 7.06 4.95
C ASN A 104 -7.93 6.61 3.48
N TYR A 105 -8.82 5.66 3.11
CA TYR A 105 -9.02 5.22 1.74
C TYR A 105 -9.48 6.36 0.82
N TYR A 106 -10.52 7.10 1.20
CA TYR A 106 -10.99 8.22 0.40
C TYR A 106 -9.96 9.34 0.30
N MET A 107 -9.20 9.62 1.37
CA MET A 107 -8.09 10.58 1.29
C MET A 107 -7.01 10.14 0.30
N SER A 108 -6.60 8.87 0.32
CA SER A 108 -5.60 8.38 -0.64
C SER A 108 -6.13 8.33 -2.07
N LEU A 109 -7.42 8.02 -2.27
CA LEU A 109 -8.07 8.00 -3.57
C LEU A 109 -8.20 9.41 -4.16
N CYS A 110 -8.64 10.38 -3.35
CA CYS A 110 -8.65 11.79 -3.74
C CYS A 110 -7.25 12.27 -4.10
N GLY A 111 -6.22 11.87 -3.32
CA GLY A 111 -4.83 12.16 -3.63
C GLY A 111 -4.42 11.57 -4.98
N LEU A 112 -4.73 10.30 -5.22
CA LEU A 112 -4.44 9.64 -6.49
C LEU A 112 -5.07 10.40 -7.67
N ILE A 113 -6.36 10.77 -7.56
CA ILE A 113 -7.08 11.51 -8.60
C ILE A 113 -6.44 12.88 -8.85
N LEU A 114 -6.10 13.62 -7.80
CA LEU A 114 -5.46 14.94 -7.93
C LEU A 114 -4.09 14.84 -8.60
N TRP A 115 -3.25 13.89 -8.18
CA TRP A 115 -1.89 13.74 -8.72
C TRP A 115 -1.89 13.18 -10.14
N VAL A 116 -2.80 12.26 -10.48
CA VAL A 116 -3.01 11.81 -11.87
C VAL A 116 -3.50 12.96 -12.75
N THR A 117 -4.43 13.77 -12.26
CA THR A 117 -4.95 14.94 -12.98
C THR A 117 -3.83 15.97 -13.21
N ALA A 118 -3.09 16.35 -12.17
CA ALA A 118 -1.96 17.28 -12.27
C ALA A 118 -0.89 16.76 -13.24
N TRP A 119 -0.58 15.47 -13.18
CA TRP A 119 0.36 14.82 -14.09
C TRP A 119 -0.13 14.86 -15.55
N ARG A 120 -1.41 14.57 -15.78
CA ARG A 120 -2.03 14.62 -17.11
C ARG A 120 -2.05 16.04 -17.68
N LEU A 121 -2.43 17.02 -16.86
CA LEU A 121 -2.43 18.43 -17.24
C LEU A 121 -1.02 18.91 -17.59
N LYS A 122 -0.01 18.56 -16.80
CA LYS A 122 1.39 18.83 -17.14
C LYS A 122 1.77 18.27 -18.51
N ALA A 123 1.43 17.02 -18.77
CA ALA A 123 1.80 16.39 -20.03
C ALA A 123 1.10 17.06 -21.23
N LEU A 124 -0.14 17.52 -21.07
CA LEU A 124 -0.84 18.34 -22.07
C LEU A 124 -0.21 19.73 -22.26
N HIS A 125 0.37 20.29 -21.20
CA HIS A 125 1.02 21.60 -21.24
C HIS A 125 2.33 21.49 -22.01
N ASP A 126 3.13 20.46 -21.69
CA ASP A 126 4.40 20.20 -22.35
C ASP A 126 4.23 19.84 -23.83
N SER A 127 3.09 19.24 -24.20
CA SER A 127 2.73 18.98 -25.60
C SER A 127 2.09 20.19 -26.31
N LYS A 128 1.95 21.34 -25.65
CA LYS A 128 1.28 22.55 -26.16
C LYS A 128 -0.17 22.30 -26.61
N GLN A 129 -0.86 21.37 -25.96
CA GLN A 129 -2.24 20.95 -26.25
C GLN A 129 -3.29 21.50 -25.27
N LEU A 130 -2.88 22.21 -24.23
CA LEU A 130 -3.80 22.87 -23.27
C LEU A 130 -4.47 24.14 -23.84
N GLY A 131 -4.09 24.57 -25.05
CA GLY A 131 -4.78 25.59 -25.85
C GLY A 131 -5.05 25.07 -27.27
N PRO A 132 -5.49 25.92 -28.24
CA PRO A 132 -5.67 25.47 -29.62
C PRO A 132 -4.36 24.84 -30.12
N PRO A 133 -4.40 23.59 -30.64
CA PRO A 133 -3.20 22.81 -30.88
C PRO A 133 -2.32 23.51 -31.91
N ARG A 134 -1.15 23.99 -31.47
CA ARG A 134 -0.18 24.67 -32.36
C ARG A 134 0.73 23.69 -33.10
N VAL A 135 0.79 22.43 -32.69
CA VAL A 135 1.67 21.40 -33.25
C VAL A 135 0.93 20.06 -33.28
N MET A 136 0.91 19.39 -34.43
CA MET A 136 0.41 18.02 -34.51
C MET A 136 1.37 17.10 -33.74
N ALA A 137 0.87 16.46 -32.68
CA ALA A 137 1.67 15.49 -31.94
C ALA A 137 2.01 14.31 -32.86
N ARG A 138 3.30 13.96 -32.95
CA ARG A 138 3.73 12.75 -33.67
C ARG A 138 3.07 11.54 -33.00
N PRO A 139 2.37 10.67 -33.75
CA PRO A 139 1.77 9.48 -33.18
C PRO A 139 2.88 8.54 -32.67
N VAL A 140 2.78 8.13 -31.41
CA VAL A 140 3.61 7.06 -30.87
C VAL A 140 3.23 5.76 -31.60
N SER A 141 4.21 4.98 -32.03
CA SER A 141 3.96 3.69 -32.69
C SER A 141 3.08 2.79 -31.81
N PHE A 142 2.07 2.16 -32.41
CA PHE A 142 1.16 1.24 -31.72
C PHE A 142 1.93 0.11 -31.00
N ILE A 143 2.98 -0.41 -31.63
CA ILE A 143 3.83 -1.47 -31.06
C ILE A 143 4.54 -0.98 -29.80
N ALA A 144 5.13 0.21 -29.85
CA ALA A 144 5.80 0.80 -28.70
C ALA A 144 4.81 1.04 -27.55
N ARG A 145 3.60 1.51 -27.86
CA ARG A 145 2.53 1.71 -26.86
C ARG A 145 2.10 0.40 -26.21
N ALA A 146 1.86 -0.65 -27.00
CA ALA A 146 1.50 -1.97 -26.50
C ALA A 146 2.60 -2.56 -25.61
N PHE A 147 3.87 -2.41 -26.01
CA PHE A 147 5.03 -2.86 -25.24
C PHE A 147 5.10 -2.19 -23.86
N TYR A 148 5.00 -0.86 -23.79
CA TYR A 148 5.07 -0.14 -22.51
C TYR A 148 3.83 -0.37 -21.63
N ILE A 149 2.65 -0.59 -22.22
CA ILE A 149 1.46 -1.02 -21.47
C ILE A 149 1.70 -2.40 -20.86
N ALA A 150 2.26 -3.34 -21.61
CA ALA A 150 2.58 -4.67 -21.11
C ALA A 150 3.60 -4.61 -19.96
N LEU A 151 4.65 -3.80 -20.08
CA LEU A 151 5.61 -3.56 -18.99
C LEU A 151 4.95 -2.93 -17.76
N SER A 152 4.04 -1.98 -17.94
CA SER A 152 3.26 -1.40 -16.84
C SER A 152 2.41 -2.45 -16.14
N GLY A 153 1.73 -3.30 -16.91
CA GLY A 153 0.93 -4.41 -16.36
C GLY A 153 1.79 -5.42 -15.59
N LEU A 154 2.94 -5.80 -16.14
CA LEU A 154 3.89 -6.70 -15.50
C LEU A 154 4.45 -6.10 -14.19
N ALA A 155 4.77 -4.80 -14.19
CA ALA A 155 5.23 -4.11 -13.00
C ALA A 155 4.15 -4.08 -11.90
N LEU A 156 2.90 -3.77 -12.22
CA LEU A 156 1.79 -3.84 -11.26
C LEU A 156 1.55 -5.27 -10.74
N ALA A 157 1.60 -6.25 -11.62
CA ALA A 157 1.49 -7.66 -11.25
C ALA A 157 2.61 -8.06 -10.27
N SER A 158 3.85 -7.66 -10.56
CA SER A 158 5.00 -7.93 -9.68
C SER A 158 4.89 -7.23 -8.32
N ALA A 159 4.23 -6.06 -8.26
CA ALA A 159 4.00 -5.31 -7.03
C ALA A 159 3.02 -6.02 -6.07
N ASP A 160 2.16 -6.90 -6.58
CA ASP A 160 1.15 -7.61 -5.78
C ASP A 160 1.78 -8.48 -4.67
N VAL A 161 2.89 -9.15 -4.97
CA VAL A 161 3.61 -10.01 -4.01
C VAL A 161 4.15 -9.22 -2.80
N PRO A 162 4.99 -8.18 -2.98
CA PRO A 162 5.44 -7.37 -1.84
C PRO A 162 4.30 -6.59 -1.18
N MET A 163 3.28 -6.14 -1.93
CA MET A 163 2.09 -5.50 -1.35
C MET A 163 1.32 -6.45 -0.42
N CYS A 164 1.19 -7.72 -0.77
CA CYS A 164 0.61 -8.74 0.10
C CYS A 164 1.34 -8.83 1.44
N ARG A 165 2.68 -8.76 1.42
CA ARG A 165 3.49 -8.80 2.64
C ARG A 165 3.30 -7.55 3.50
N ILE A 166 3.25 -6.38 2.88
CA ILE A 166 3.01 -5.11 3.56
C ILE A 166 1.64 -5.10 4.21
N ASN A 167 0.62 -5.51 3.44
CA ASN A 167 -0.77 -5.60 3.90
C ASN A 167 -0.87 -6.53 5.11
N TYR A 168 -0.32 -7.75 5.02
CA TYR A 168 -0.23 -8.67 6.15
C TYR A 168 0.42 -8.05 7.39
N ASN A 169 1.58 -7.40 7.24
CA ASN A 169 2.30 -6.80 8.37
C ASN A 169 1.50 -5.64 9.00
N LEU A 170 0.85 -4.83 8.17
CA LEU A 170 -0.02 -3.74 8.61
C LEU A 170 -1.21 -4.30 9.40
N GLN A 171 -1.87 -5.34 8.89
CA GLN A 171 -3.00 -5.97 9.58
C GLN A 171 -2.58 -6.59 10.91
N LEU A 172 -1.43 -7.27 10.99
CA LEU A 172 -0.91 -7.77 12.27
C LEU A 172 -0.71 -6.65 13.29
N ALA A 173 -0.10 -5.54 12.88
CA ALA A 173 0.14 -4.40 13.75
C ALA A 173 -1.17 -3.76 14.25
N MET A 174 -2.25 -3.84 13.45
CA MET A 174 -3.55 -3.28 13.82
C MET A 174 -4.40 -4.20 14.70
N PHE A 175 -4.37 -5.52 14.45
CA PHE A 175 -5.29 -6.47 15.08
C PHE A 175 -4.63 -7.35 16.13
N VAL A 176 -3.43 -7.85 15.87
CA VAL A 176 -2.78 -8.90 16.69
C VAL A 176 -1.83 -8.29 17.72
N THR A 177 -0.97 -7.35 17.31
CA THR A 177 0.05 -6.77 18.20
C THR A 177 -0.52 -6.05 19.44
N PRO A 178 -1.63 -5.28 19.34
CA PRO A 178 -2.20 -4.63 20.54
C PRO A 178 -2.70 -5.64 21.57
N GLN A 179 -3.43 -6.67 21.13
CA GLN A 179 -3.93 -7.73 22.00
C GLN A 179 -2.79 -8.56 22.60
N LYS A 180 -1.76 -8.86 21.79
CA LYS A 180 -0.54 -9.49 22.29
C LYS A 180 0.08 -8.69 23.43
N THR A 181 0.24 -7.38 23.25
CA THR A 181 0.85 -6.48 24.24
C THR A 181 0.03 -6.45 25.53
N PHE A 182 -1.30 -6.50 25.43
CA PHE A 182 -2.19 -6.63 26.57
C PHE A 182 -1.99 -7.96 27.31
N LEU A 183 -2.09 -9.10 26.60
CA LEU A 183 -1.91 -10.44 27.18
C LEU A 183 -0.52 -10.66 27.76
N GLN A 184 0.51 -10.01 27.20
CA GLN A 184 1.88 -10.05 27.74
C GLN A 184 1.99 -9.38 29.10
N ARG A 185 1.19 -8.34 29.38
CA ARG A 185 1.15 -7.70 30.70
C ARG A 185 0.43 -8.57 31.72
N GLU A 186 -0.53 -9.38 31.29
CA GLU A 186 -1.31 -10.28 32.15
C GLU A 186 -0.67 -11.66 32.38
N MET A 187 0.43 -11.97 31.66
CA MET A 187 1.11 -13.26 31.69
C MET A 187 1.44 -13.76 33.10
N GLY A 188 1.93 -12.85 33.97
CA GLY A 188 2.18 -13.13 35.40
C GLY A 188 2.84 -14.49 35.66
N GLN A 189 2.20 -15.32 36.47
CA GLN A 189 2.67 -16.66 36.86
C GLN A 189 2.38 -17.76 35.81
N CYS A 190 1.69 -17.44 34.72
CA CYS A 190 1.27 -18.42 33.69
C CYS A 190 2.35 -18.68 32.62
N GLU A 191 3.57 -18.16 32.77
CA GLU A 191 4.61 -18.18 31.75
C GLU A 191 5.02 -19.61 31.30
N ALA A 192 5.09 -20.53 32.24
CA ALA A 192 5.53 -21.92 32.00
C ALA A 192 4.38 -22.90 31.73
N VAL A 193 3.14 -22.42 31.61
CA VAL A 193 1.95 -23.29 31.56
C VAL A 193 1.65 -23.74 30.12
N PHE A 194 1.41 -25.03 29.95
CA PHE A 194 0.86 -25.62 28.73
C PHE A 194 -0.67 -25.58 28.77
N ARG A 195 -1.30 -25.38 27.61
CA ARG A 195 -2.77 -25.20 27.51
C ARG A 195 -3.54 -26.36 28.12
N GLU A 196 -3.13 -27.60 27.87
CA GLU A 196 -3.79 -28.81 28.39
C GLU A 196 -3.69 -28.94 29.91
N SER A 197 -2.57 -28.49 30.50
CA SER A 197 -2.31 -28.54 31.94
C SER A 197 -2.86 -27.32 32.70
N ALA A 198 -3.44 -26.34 32.00
CA ALA A 198 -3.81 -25.07 32.59
C ALA A 198 -5.11 -25.19 33.41
N GLY A 199 -5.08 -24.71 34.66
CA GLY A 199 -6.25 -24.56 35.53
C GLY A 199 -6.56 -23.10 35.85
N GLY A 200 -7.83 -22.82 36.19
CA GLY A 200 -8.29 -21.50 36.64
C GLY A 200 -7.90 -20.35 35.70
N ARG A 201 -7.36 -19.27 36.26
CA ARG A 201 -6.97 -18.04 35.53
C ARG A 201 -5.95 -18.28 34.41
N CYS A 202 -5.02 -19.22 34.57
CA CYS A 202 -4.04 -19.52 33.51
C CYS A 202 -4.68 -20.23 32.31
N LYS A 203 -5.78 -20.97 32.52
CA LYS A 203 -6.55 -21.59 31.44
C LYS A 203 -7.24 -20.52 30.60
N GLU A 204 -7.93 -19.59 31.25
CA GLU A 204 -8.59 -18.45 30.58
C GLU A 204 -7.59 -17.62 29.77
N TRP A 205 -6.42 -17.32 30.35
CA TRP A 205 -5.36 -16.63 29.63
C TRP A 205 -4.83 -17.43 28.45
N CYS A 206 -4.56 -18.74 28.61
CA CYS A 206 -4.15 -19.62 27.51
C CYS A 206 -5.18 -19.69 26.39
N ASP A 207 -6.48 -19.69 26.70
CA ASP A 207 -7.55 -19.68 25.71
C ASP A 207 -7.62 -18.33 24.97
N GLN A 208 -7.37 -17.21 25.64
CA GLN A 208 -7.22 -15.92 24.98
C GLN A 208 -6.00 -15.88 24.03
N VAL A 209 -4.88 -16.50 24.41
CA VAL A 209 -3.71 -16.66 23.52
C VAL A 209 -4.03 -17.55 22.32
N ALA A 210 -4.83 -18.60 22.50
CA ALA A 210 -5.29 -19.46 21.41
C ALA A 210 -6.19 -18.70 20.42
N ASN A 211 -7.16 -17.93 20.93
CA ASN A 211 -8.01 -17.06 20.13
C ASN A 211 -7.19 -16.03 19.34
N LEU A 212 -6.17 -15.43 19.97
CA LEU A 212 -5.25 -14.51 19.28
C LEU A 212 -4.45 -15.18 18.17
N SER A 213 -4.09 -16.45 18.34
CA SER A 213 -3.37 -17.24 17.34
C SER A 213 -4.28 -17.58 16.14
N GLN A 214 -5.56 -17.87 16.40
CA GLN A 214 -6.58 -18.02 15.35
C GLN A 214 -6.83 -16.69 14.63
N GLU A 215 -6.94 -15.57 15.34
CA GLU A 215 -7.12 -14.26 14.74
C GLU A 215 -5.94 -13.89 13.82
N ARG A 216 -4.72 -14.23 14.22
CA ARG A 216 -3.54 -14.09 13.37
C ARG A 216 -3.66 -14.92 12.08
N LEU A 217 -4.12 -16.17 12.16
CA LEU A 217 -4.33 -17.01 10.98
C LEU A 217 -5.40 -16.41 10.05
N ALA A 218 -6.54 -15.99 10.59
CA ALA A 218 -7.60 -15.32 9.84
C ALA A 218 -7.09 -14.05 9.15
N THR A 219 -6.26 -13.27 9.84
CA THR A 219 -5.60 -12.07 9.30
C THR A 219 -4.69 -12.40 8.12
N ILE A 220 -3.86 -13.46 8.22
CA ILE A 220 -3.01 -13.93 7.12
C ILE A 220 -3.83 -14.34 5.91
N LEU A 221 -4.89 -15.13 6.13
CA LEU A 221 -5.74 -15.63 5.05
C LEU A 221 -6.49 -14.49 4.37
N SER A 222 -6.97 -13.49 5.13
CA SER A 222 -7.61 -12.29 4.59
C SER A 222 -6.66 -11.48 3.71
N ALA A 223 -5.42 -11.24 4.17
CA ALA A 223 -4.39 -10.57 3.37
C ALA A 223 -4.10 -11.34 2.07
N ARG A 224 -3.98 -12.68 2.13
CA ARG A 224 -3.78 -13.53 0.94
C ARG A 224 -4.96 -13.49 -0.03
N ARG A 225 -6.20 -13.43 0.45
CA ARG A 225 -7.38 -13.32 -0.43
C ARG A 225 -7.43 -11.98 -1.18
N SER A 226 -6.84 -10.93 -0.62
CA SER A 226 -6.79 -9.60 -1.23
C SER A 226 -5.74 -9.46 -2.34
N HIS A 227 -4.82 -10.43 -2.47
CA HIS A 227 -3.67 -10.38 -3.39
C HIS A 227 -3.53 -11.68 -4.17
N TYR A 228 -3.75 -11.63 -5.49
CA TYR A 228 -3.79 -12.83 -6.33
C TYR A 228 -2.43 -13.53 -6.43
N LEU A 229 -1.39 -12.82 -6.89
CA LEU A 229 -0.04 -13.38 -7.03
C LEU A 229 0.64 -13.55 -5.67
N GLY A 230 0.35 -12.65 -4.73
CA GLY A 230 0.79 -12.77 -3.34
C GLY A 230 0.33 -14.07 -2.68
N ARG A 231 -0.91 -14.53 -2.97
CA ARG A 231 -1.42 -15.82 -2.49
C ARG A 231 -0.59 -16.99 -3.01
N TYR A 232 -0.34 -17.06 -4.31
CA TYR A 232 0.43 -18.17 -4.91
C TYR A 232 1.88 -18.18 -4.43
N ALA A 233 2.52 -17.01 -4.36
CA ALA A 233 3.88 -16.89 -3.85
C ALA A 233 3.97 -17.36 -2.39
N ALA A 234 2.97 -17.03 -1.57
CA ALA A 234 2.92 -17.46 -0.18
C ALA A 234 2.70 -18.98 -0.05
N GLN A 235 1.82 -19.58 -0.87
CA GLN A 235 1.60 -21.02 -0.90
C GLN A 235 2.87 -21.77 -1.31
N PHE A 236 3.51 -21.35 -2.40
CA PHE A 236 4.77 -21.95 -2.85
C PHE A 236 5.87 -21.89 -1.77
N PHE A 237 5.94 -20.77 -1.04
CA PHE A 237 6.90 -20.62 0.07
C PHE A 237 6.57 -21.50 1.28
N ASP A 238 5.28 -21.74 1.56
CA ASP A 238 4.85 -22.66 2.61
C ASP A 238 5.15 -24.12 2.22
N ASP A 239 4.87 -24.51 0.97
CA ASP A 239 5.11 -25.84 0.41
C ASP A 239 6.61 -26.19 0.43
N THR A 240 7.46 -25.26 -0.01
CA THR A 240 8.93 -25.44 0.02
C THR A 240 9.51 -25.57 1.42
N ARG A 241 8.79 -25.10 2.45
CA ARG A 241 9.20 -25.25 3.85
C ARG A 241 8.54 -26.45 4.55
N GLY A 242 7.69 -27.21 3.85
CA GLY A 242 6.92 -28.30 4.43
C GLY A 242 5.99 -27.82 5.56
N VAL A 243 5.47 -26.59 5.46
CA VAL A 243 4.65 -25.99 6.50
C VAL A 243 3.18 -26.13 6.15
N GLU A 244 2.49 -27.06 6.81
CA GLU A 244 1.02 -27.11 6.73
C GLU A 244 0.41 -25.87 7.41
N GLN A 245 -0.54 -25.21 6.73
CA GLN A 245 -1.29 -24.09 7.28
C GLN A 245 -2.72 -24.56 7.59
N GLY A 246 -3.12 -24.48 8.86
CA GLY A 246 -4.46 -24.88 9.30
C GLY A 246 -4.63 -24.78 10.82
N ASP A 247 -5.86 -24.99 11.29
CA ASP A 247 -6.19 -24.97 12.72
C ASP A 247 -5.48 -26.09 13.50
N SER A 248 -5.25 -27.24 12.85
CA SER A 248 -4.45 -28.36 13.38
C SER A 248 -3.04 -27.94 13.79
N ARG A 249 -2.42 -27.01 13.05
CA ARG A 249 -1.09 -26.48 13.39
C ARG A 249 -1.11 -25.63 14.66
N ILE A 250 -2.21 -24.92 14.93
CA ILE A 250 -2.34 -24.12 16.14
C ILE A 250 -2.41 -25.07 17.34
N GLU A 251 -3.22 -26.11 17.26
CA GLU A 251 -3.31 -27.15 18.29
C GLU A 251 -1.96 -27.82 18.55
N ASP A 252 -1.27 -28.24 17.49
CA ASP A 252 0.10 -28.78 17.53
C ASP A 252 1.10 -27.84 18.21
N LEU A 253 0.97 -26.53 17.97
CA LEU A 253 1.84 -25.52 18.57
C LEU A 253 1.62 -25.41 20.08
N PHE A 254 0.37 -25.54 20.55
CA PHE A 254 0.05 -25.52 21.99
C PHE A 254 0.39 -26.82 22.71
N GLN A 255 0.52 -27.93 21.99
CA GLN A 255 1.08 -29.18 22.56
C GLN A 255 2.59 -29.10 22.71
N LYS A 256 3.29 -28.45 21.77
CA LYS A 256 4.76 -28.40 21.73
C LYS A 256 5.35 -27.22 22.52
N LYS A 257 4.57 -26.20 22.85
CA LYS A 257 5.04 -24.94 23.47
C LYS A 257 4.11 -24.44 24.56
N THR A 258 4.66 -23.70 25.52
CA THR A 258 3.85 -23.00 26.54
C THR A 258 3.06 -21.87 25.90
N CYS A 259 1.94 -21.48 26.52
CA CYS A 259 1.11 -20.38 26.02
C CYS A 259 1.92 -19.07 25.90
N ALA A 260 2.88 -18.82 26.79
CA ALA A 260 3.76 -17.66 26.69
C ALA A 260 4.70 -17.70 25.48
N GLN A 261 5.26 -18.87 25.17
CA GLN A 261 6.11 -19.05 23.99
C GLN A 261 5.30 -18.85 22.70
N VAL A 262 4.06 -19.35 22.65
CA VAL A 262 3.15 -19.11 21.52
C VAL A 262 2.84 -17.62 21.39
N LEU A 263 2.45 -16.95 22.49
CA LEU A 263 2.16 -15.52 22.54
C LEU A 263 3.34 -14.67 22.06
N ARG A 264 4.57 -14.97 22.49
CA ARG A 264 5.78 -14.26 22.05
C ARG A 264 6.04 -14.42 20.54
N SER A 265 5.60 -15.52 19.94
CA SER A 265 5.83 -15.85 18.54
C SER A 265 4.73 -15.37 17.58
N VAL A 266 3.56 -14.96 18.09
CA VAL A 266 2.34 -14.76 17.29
C VAL A 266 2.46 -13.64 16.25
N ASP A 267 3.18 -12.56 16.53
CA ASP A 267 3.37 -11.43 15.61
C ASP A 267 4.80 -11.35 15.04
N LYS A 268 5.61 -12.41 15.22
CA LYS A 268 7.02 -12.39 14.80
C LYS A 268 7.10 -12.18 13.29
N SER A 269 7.60 -11.01 12.89
CA SER A 269 7.83 -10.65 11.49
C SER A 269 9.32 -10.38 11.26
N ASN A 270 9.78 -10.61 10.04
CA ASN A 270 11.15 -10.30 9.65
C ASN A 270 11.20 -8.85 9.14
N VAL A 271 11.77 -7.96 9.96
CA VAL A 271 11.85 -6.52 9.70
C VAL A 271 12.62 -6.23 8.40
N MET A 272 13.70 -6.97 8.13
CA MET A 272 14.48 -6.82 6.90
C MET A 272 13.64 -7.16 5.66
N VAL A 273 12.94 -8.29 5.69
CA VAL A 273 12.04 -8.70 4.59
C VAL A 273 10.92 -7.68 4.39
N ASN A 274 10.36 -7.14 5.48
CA ASN A 274 9.31 -6.13 5.39
C ASN A 274 9.81 -4.85 4.70
N TRP A 275 11.01 -4.36 5.05
CA TRP A 275 11.61 -3.20 4.38
C TRP A 275 11.92 -3.46 2.91
N THR A 276 12.44 -4.63 2.57
CA THR A 276 12.69 -5.03 1.18
C THR A 276 11.38 -5.08 0.38
N CYS A 277 10.30 -5.64 0.95
CA CYS A 277 8.99 -5.64 0.30
C CYS A 277 8.44 -4.21 0.11
N ILE A 278 8.57 -3.33 1.11
CA ILE A 278 8.18 -1.92 0.97
C ILE A 278 8.91 -1.25 -0.20
N ALA A 279 10.23 -1.43 -0.27
CA ALA A 279 11.04 -0.87 -1.35
C ALA A 279 10.66 -1.45 -2.72
N LEU A 280 10.50 -2.77 -2.83
CA LEU A 280 10.14 -3.43 -4.08
C LEU A 280 8.73 -3.05 -4.57
N ALA A 281 7.73 -3.01 -3.67
CA ALA A 281 6.39 -2.56 -4.01
C ALA A 281 6.41 -1.12 -4.53
N PHE A 282 7.13 -0.25 -3.84
CA PHE A 282 7.26 1.15 -4.23
C PHE A 282 7.93 1.31 -5.60
N VAL A 283 9.06 0.65 -5.84
CA VAL A 283 9.76 0.67 -7.13
C VAL A 283 8.88 0.10 -8.25
N ALA A 284 8.17 -0.99 -8.00
CA ALA A 284 7.30 -1.62 -9.00
C ALA A 284 6.10 -0.73 -9.37
N ILE A 285 5.43 -0.12 -8.38
CA ILE A 285 4.30 0.79 -8.61
C ILE A 285 4.77 2.04 -9.37
N VAL A 286 5.86 2.67 -8.94
CA VAL A 286 6.38 3.86 -9.62
C VAL A 286 6.90 3.51 -11.03
N GLY A 287 7.55 2.35 -11.18
CA GLY A 287 7.96 1.81 -12.47
C GLY A 287 6.77 1.61 -13.41
N ALA A 288 5.65 1.07 -12.92
CA ALA A 288 4.43 0.93 -13.69
C ALA A 288 3.92 2.27 -14.23
N PHE A 289 3.79 3.29 -13.37
CA PHE A 289 3.39 4.63 -13.83
C PHE A 289 4.39 5.26 -14.79
N SER A 290 5.68 4.97 -14.62
CA SER A 290 6.72 5.42 -15.56
C SER A 290 6.57 4.75 -16.93
N PHE A 291 6.31 3.44 -17.00
CA PHE A 291 6.01 2.74 -18.25
C PHE A 291 4.70 3.23 -18.87
N ALA A 292 3.65 3.44 -18.08
CA ALA A 292 2.39 4.02 -18.56
C ALA A 292 2.58 5.43 -19.15
N SER A 293 3.47 6.24 -18.57
CA SER A 293 3.87 7.53 -19.13
C SER A 293 4.45 7.37 -20.53
N ASN A 294 5.40 6.45 -20.68
CA ASN A 294 6.09 6.20 -21.95
C ASN A 294 5.14 5.70 -23.03
N ALA A 295 4.16 4.86 -22.67
CA ALA A 295 3.13 4.40 -23.59
C ALA A 295 2.28 5.53 -24.18
N TRP A 296 2.01 6.61 -23.42
CA TRP A 296 1.15 7.71 -23.86
C TRP A 296 1.92 8.88 -24.50
N TYR A 297 3.13 9.16 -24.01
CA TYR A 297 3.85 10.38 -24.38
C TYR A 297 5.10 10.14 -25.21
N GLY A 298 5.58 8.88 -25.32
CA GLY A 298 6.78 8.53 -26.09
C GLY A 298 8.06 9.25 -25.64
N ARG A 299 8.03 9.97 -24.50
CA ARG A 299 9.16 10.67 -23.90
C ARG A 299 9.58 9.94 -22.63
N TRP A 300 10.82 9.47 -22.62
CA TRP A 300 11.43 8.85 -21.46
C TRP A 300 11.83 9.93 -20.45
N TYR A 301 11.06 10.06 -19.36
CA TYR A 301 11.33 11.03 -18.29
C TYR A 301 12.22 10.48 -17.16
N GLY A 302 12.76 9.26 -17.29
CA GLY A 302 13.49 8.58 -16.22
C GLY A 302 14.81 7.99 -16.68
N GLY A 303 15.86 8.81 -16.69
CA GLY A 303 17.25 8.43 -16.99
C GLY A 303 17.93 7.59 -15.91
N PHE A 304 18.48 6.41 -16.26
CA PHE A 304 19.63 5.86 -15.54
C PHE A 304 20.86 6.67 -15.94
N GLY A 305 21.26 7.63 -15.11
CA GLY A 305 22.62 8.19 -15.09
C GLY A 305 23.25 8.60 -16.43
N GLY A 306 22.47 9.06 -17.40
CA GLY A 306 22.95 9.57 -18.69
C GLY A 306 22.08 10.74 -19.08
N ALA A 307 22.72 11.86 -19.42
CA ALA A 307 22.06 13.07 -19.91
C ALA A 307 20.93 12.71 -20.88
N GLY A 308 19.70 13.12 -20.54
CA GLY A 308 18.65 13.19 -21.53
C GLY A 308 19.15 14.12 -22.65
N PRO A 309 18.81 13.87 -23.92
CA PRO A 309 19.27 14.74 -24.98
C PRO A 309 18.62 16.12 -24.82
N ASP A 310 19.41 17.11 -24.39
CA ASP A 310 19.13 18.55 -24.52
C ASP A 310 19.15 18.93 -26.02
N TRP A 311 18.20 18.41 -26.80
CA TRP A 311 18.01 18.86 -28.17
C TRP A 311 16.66 19.56 -28.27
N TYR A 312 16.73 20.86 -28.60
CA TYR A 312 15.67 21.86 -28.79
C TYR A 312 15.40 22.84 -27.63
N ASP A 313 16.46 23.47 -27.13
CA ASP A 313 16.49 24.93 -26.94
C ASP A 313 17.85 25.41 -27.47
N MET A 314 17.90 25.98 -28.69
CA MET A 314 18.95 26.84 -29.28
C MET A 314 19.00 26.76 -30.83
N ALA A 315 17.87 26.90 -31.51
CA ALA A 315 17.84 27.18 -32.96
C ALA A 315 16.55 27.90 -33.35
N ALA A 316 16.36 29.14 -32.86
CA ALA A 316 15.41 30.11 -33.40
C ALA A 316 15.73 31.55 -32.90
N HIS A 317 17.01 31.86 -32.75
CA HIS A 317 17.53 33.22 -32.88
C HIS A 317 18.51 33.14 -34.04
N GLU A 318 18.40 34.08 -34.99
CA GLU A 318 18.84 34.02 -36.41
C GLU A 318 17.77 33.30 -37.25
N ASP A 319 16.84 33.98 -37.97
CA ASP A 319 16.82 35.32 -38.57
C ASP A 319 15.53 36.11 -38.26
#